data_AF-A0A4Y7SY65-F1
#
_entry.id   AF-A0A4Y7SY65-F1
#
_cell.length_a   1.000
_cell.length_b   1.000
_cell.length_c   1.000
_cell.angle_alpha   90.00
_cell.angle_beta   90.00
_cell.angle_gamma   90.00
#
_symmetry.space_group_name_H-M   'P 1'
#
loop_
_entity.id
_entity.type
_entity.pdbx_description
1 polymer ?
#
loop_
_entity_poly.entity_id
_entity_poly.type
_entity_poly.pdbx_seq_one_letter_code
_entity_poly.pdbx_strand_id
1 'polypeptide(L)' 'LDNSDIPHRTRLAQLIVQSFAKEYQNMVDEIAASLGRVSFTSDIWSRHNLQSYMAVTAHYIIRTSKGK' A
#
# COMPACT_ATOMS: atom_id res chain seq x y z
N LEU A 1 -22.22 -20.23 11.84
CA LEU A 1 -22.04 -19.27 10.76
C LEU A 1 -23.41 -18.98 10.20
N ASP A 2 -23.94 -17.79 10.49
CA ASP A 2 -25.17 -17.29 9.91
C ASP A 2 -24.87 -16.29 8.77
N ASN A 3 -25.89 -15.87 8.02
CA ASN A 3 -25.72 -14.91 6.90
C ASN A 3 -25.25 -13.52 7.35
N SER A 4 -25.40 -13.16 8.62
CA SER A 4 -24.92 -11.90 9.18
C SER A 4 -23.43 -11.93 9.54
N ASP A 5 -22.84 -13.13 9.68
CA ASP A 5 -21.40 -13.31 9.89
C ASP A 5 -20.57 -12.97 8.64
N ILE A 6 -21.17 -13.01 7.44
CA ILE A 6 -20.48 -12.70 6.17
C ILE A 6 -20.73 -11.24 5.81
N PRO A 7 -19.68 -10.38 5.78
CA PRO A 7 -19.87 -8.99 5.44
C PRO A 7 -20.31 -8.83 3.97
N HIS A 8 -21.37 -8.04 3.77
CA HIS A 8 -21.83 -7.67 2.43
C HIS A 8 -20.74 -6.89 1.66
N ARG A 9 -20.78 -6.90 0.33
CA ARG A 9 -19.79 -6.22 -0.53
C ARG A 9 -19.51 -4.77 -0.14
N THR A 10 -20.54 -4.03 0.27
CA THR A 10 -20.41 -2.63 0.70
C THR A 10 -19.57 -2.53 1.97
N ARG A 11 -19.76 -3.44 2.91
CA ARG A 11 -19.00 -3.51 4.16
C ARG A 11 -17.55 -3.88 3.88
N LEU A 12 -17.31 -4.85 2.98
CA LEU A 12 -15.95 -5.20 2.56
C LEU A 12 -15.23 -4.03 1.88
N ALA A 13 -15.88 -3.32 0.96
CA ALA A 13 -15.29 -2.15 0.32
C ALA A 13 -14.92 -1.05 1.34
N GLN A 14 -15.79 -0.77 2.31
CA GLN A 14 -15.49 0.16 3.40
C GLN A 14 -14.27 -0.29 4.22
N LEU A 15 -14.20 -1.57 4.58
CA LEU A 15 -13.08 -2.12 5.34
C LEU A 15 -11.76 -2.04 4.55
N ILE A 16 -11.79 -2.30 3.24
CA ILE A 16 -10.61 -2.17 2.37
C ILE A 16 -10.12 -0.71 2.36
N VAL A 17 -11.00 0.26 2.17
CA VAL A 17 -10.61 1.69 2.16
C VAL A 17 -10.07 2.13 3.52
N GLN A 18 -10.70 1.70 4.62
CA GLN A 18 -10.23 1.99 5.98
C GLN A 18 -8.85 1.40 6.24
N SER A 19 -8.64 0.13 5.87
CA SER A 19 -7.34 -0.53 6.00
C SER A 19 -6.30 0.15 5.13
N PHE A 20 -6.64 0.53 3.89
CA PHE A 20 -5.74 1.26 3.01
C PHE A 20 -5.30 2.59 3.62
N ALA A 21 -6.23 3.40 4.13
CA ALA A 21 -5.90 4.69 4.73
C ALA A 21 -4.94 4.54 5.92
N LYS A 22 -5.15 3.52 6.76
CA LYS A 22 -4.27 3.21 7.88
C LYS A 22 -2.87 2.82 7.40
N GLU A 23 -2.77 1.84 6.51
CA GLU A 23 -1.46 1.36 6.05
C GLU A 23 -0.73 2.38 5.18
N TYR A 24 -1.46 3.23 4.46
CA TYR A 24 -0.89 4.37 3.75
C TYR A 24 -0.21 5.35 4.71
N GLN A 25 -0.87 5.70 5.82
CA GLN A 25 -0.27 6.58 6.82
C GLN A 25 0.98 5.93 7.45
N ASN A 26 0.91 4.65 7.81
CA ASN A 26 2.07 3.90 8.33
C ASN A 26 3.24 3.95 7.34
N MET A 27 2.99 3.69 6.05
CA MET A 27 4.00 3.74 5.00
C MET A 27 4.62 5.14 4.88
N VAL A 28 3.82 6.21 4.93
CA VAL A 28 4.32 7.60 4.89
C VAL A 28 5.24 7.87 6.09
N ASP A 29 4.82 7.46 7.29
CA ASP A 29 5.60 7.66 8.51
C ASP A 29 6.92 6.87 8.47
N GLU A 30 6.91 5.65 7.93
CA GLU A 30 8.11 4.84 7.75
C GLU A 30 9.09 5.43 6.72
N ILE A 31 8.58 5.93 5.59
CA ILE A 31 9.40 6.60 4.56
C ILE A 31 10.01 7.89 5.13
N ALA A 32 9.24 8.65 5.91
CA ALA A 32 9.72 9.86 6.58
C ALA A 32 10.83 9.54 7.61
N ALA A 33 10.79 8.36 8.23
CA ALA A 33 11.82 7.86 9.13
C ALA A 33 13.03 7.21 8.41
N SER A 34 13.11 7.31 7.08
CA SER A 34 14.23 6.72 6.34
C SER A 34 15.57 7.33 6.71
N LEU A 35 16.60 6.49 6.83
CA LEU A 35 17.96 6.91 7.24
C LEU A 35 18.77 7.58 6.12
N GLY A 36 18.21 7.71 4.94
CA GLY A 36 18.94 8.06 3.73
C GLY A 36 18.02 8.50 2.61
N ARG A 37 18.49 8.36 1.37
CA ARG A 37 17.69 8.72 0.19
C ARG A 37 16.59 7.70 -0.02
N VAL A 38 15.44 8.19 -0.48
CA VAL A 38 14.35 7.38 -0.99
C VAL A 38 14.50 7.29 -2.51
N SER A 39 14.55 6.08 -3.05
CA SER A 39 14.57 5.83 -4.49
C SER A 39 13.20 5.37 -4.96
N PHE A 40 12.79 5.79 -6.17
CA PHE A 40 11.52 5.39 -6.74
C PHE A 40 11.75 4.62 -8.04
N THR A 41 11.05 3.51 -8.20
CA THR A 41 10.93 2.82 -9.49
C THR A 41 9.52 3.02 -10.00
N SER A 42 9.41 3.31 -11.30
CA SER A 42 8.12 3.41 -11.97
C SER A 42 8.06 2.37 -13.06
N ASP A 43 7.16 1.39 -12.90
CA ASP A 43 6.83 0.45 -13.95
C ASP A 43 5.68 1.03 -14.75
N ILE A 44 5.89 1.24 -16.05
CA ILE A 44 4.88 1.81 -16.95
C ILE A 44 4.60 0.79 -18.05
N TRP A 45 3.32 0.51 -18.26
CA TRP A 45 2.89 -0.39 -19.31
C TRP A 45 1.51 -0.02 -19.82
N SER A 46 1.16 -0.50 -21.00
CA SER A 46 -0.20 -0.45 -21.53
C SER A 46 -0.78 -1.85 -21.62
N ARG A 47 -2.09 -1.99 -21.44
CA ARG A 47 -2.81 -3.22 -21.79
C ARG A 47 -3.19 -3.20 -23.28
N HIS A 48 -3.62 -4.35 -23.81
CA HIS A 48 -4.03 -4.51 -25.21
C HIS A 48 -5.14 -3.53 -25.66
N ASN A 49 -5.97 -3.06 -24.73
CA ASN A 49 -6.99 -2.04 -24.98
C ASN A 49 -6.43 -0.60 -24.97
N LEU A 50 -5.12 -0.43 -25.09
CA LEU A 50 -4.40 0.84 -25.04
C LEU A 50 -4.58 1.64 -23.74
N GLN A 51 -5.03 0.98 -22.67
CA GLN A 51 -5.09 1.61 -21.35
C GLN A 51 -3.71 1.62 -20.72
N SER A 52 -3.20 2.81 -20.41
CA SER A 52 -1.93 3.01 -19.73
C SER A 52 -2.05 2.81 -18.22
N TYR A 53 -1.01 2.23 -17.64
CA TYR A 53 -0.82 2.00 -16.21
C TYR A 53 0.57 2.47 -15.79
N MET A 54 0.66 2.94 -14.55
CA MET A 54 1.91 3.30 -13.91
C MET A 54 1.86 2.80 -12.47
N ALA A 55 2.78 1.92 -12.10
CA ALA A 55 3.01 1.54 -10.71
C ALA A 55 4.26 2.27 -10.21
N VAL A 56 4.16 2.89 -9.03
CA VAL A 56 5.28 3.56 -8.38
C VAL A 56 5.60 2.83 -7.08
N THR A 57 6.87 2.46 -6.91
CA THR A 57 7.38 1.78 -5.72
C THR A 57 8.50 2.60 -5.11
N ALA A 58 8.40 2.89 -3.81
CA ALA A 58 9.45 3.55 -3.03
C ALA A 58 10.36 2.50 -2.38
N HIS A 59 11.67 2.69 -2.52
CA HIS A 59 12.72 1.89 -1.88
C HIS A 59 13.46 2.78 -0.89
N TYR A 60 13.51 2.36 0.38
CA TYR A 60 14.10 3.13 1.47
C TYR A 60 14.67 2.22 2.55
N ILE A 61 15.59 2.75 3.36
CA ILE A 61 16.25 2.01 4.45
C ILE A 61 15.75 2.58 5.78
N ILE A 62 15.30 1.70 6.67
CA ILE A 62 14.94 2.02 8.05
C ILE A 62 15.83 1.27 9.03
N ARG A 63 16.05 1.85 10.22
CA ARG A 63 16.69 1.15 11.33
C ARG A 63 15.62 0.42 12.11
N THR A 64 15.64 -0.91 12.10
CA THR A 64 14.74 -1.69 12.96
C THR A 64 15.41 -1.85 14.33
N SER A 65 14.62 -1.79 15.41
CA SER A 65 15.10 -2.05 16.78
C SER A 65 15.39 -3.54 17.05
N LYS A 66 15.17 -4.42 16.06
CA LYS A 66 15.40 -5.86 16.17
C LYS A 66 16.83 -6.25 15.75
N GLY A 67 17.81 -5.59 16.34
CA GLY A 67 19.18 -6.11 16.38
C GLY A 67 19.30 -7.07 17.56
N LYS A 68 19.23 -8.37 17.30
CA LYS A 68 19.92 -9.37 18.13
C LYS A 68 21.26 -9.67 17.47
#